data_AF-A0A8T5MZL8-F1
#
_entry.id   AF-A0A8T5MZL8-F1
#
_cell.length_a   1.000
_cell.length_b   1.000
_cell.length_c   1.000
_cell.angle_alpha   90.00
_cell.angle_beta   90.00
_cell.angle_gamma   90.00
#
_symmetry.space_group_name_H-M   'P 1'
#
loop_
_entity.id
_entity.type
_entity.pdbx_description
1 polymer ?
#
loop_
_entity_poly.entity_id
_entity_poly.type
_entity_poly.pdbx_seq_one_letter_code
_entity_poly.pdbx_strand_id
1 'polypeptide(L)'
;MKHELNPKALAISLALISALMMLLLGIAGNIGIYAGAVEMMKQWHMFFDITILGTIAGMIEAGIISFIFGWLIAYAYNKFV
;
A
#
# COMPACT_ATOMS: atom_id res chain seq x y z
N MET A 1 3.64 17.49 -25.54
CA MET A 1 3.59 16.20 -24.80
C MET A 1 2.33 16.21 -23.97
N LYS A 2 1.53 15.15 -23.94
CA LYS A 2 0.38 15.10 -23.03
C LYS A 2 0.92 14.99 -21.61
N HIS A 3 0.67 15.99 -20.78
CA HIS A 3 1.11 16.03 -19.37
C HIS A 3 0.23 15.19 -18.44
N GLU A 4 -0.53 14.25 -19.00
CA GLU A 4 -1.47 13.37 -18.31
C GLU A 4 -0.74 12.19 -17.65
N LEU A 5 -1.18 11.81 -16.46
CA LEU A 5 -0.77 10.58 -15.80
C LEU A 5 -1.49 9.38 -16.42
N ASN A 6 -0.80 8.26 -16.58
CA ASN A 6 -1.46 6.99 -16.89
C ASN A 6 -2.07 6.41 -15.59
N PRO A 7 -3.42 6.36 -15.45
CA PRO A 7 -4.03 6.00 -14.18
C PRO A 7 -3.75 4.56 -13.75
N LYS A 8 -3.69 3.63 -14.72
CA LYS A 8 -3.40 2.22 -14.43
C LYS A 8 -1.95 2.04 -13.97
N ALA A 9 -1.01 2.71 -14.64
CA ALA A 9 0.39 2.64 -14.26
C ALA A 9 0.59 3.16 -12.83
N LEU A 10 0.04 4.33 -12.49
CA LEU A 10 0.17 4.89 -11.14
C LEU A 10 -0.47 3.98 -10.08
N ALA A 11 -1.69 3.51 -10.33
CA ALA A 11 -2.42 2.64 -9.42
C ALA A 11 -1.67 1.32 -9.15
N ILE A 12 -1.16 0.67 -10.19
CA ILE A 12 -0.41 -0.59 -10.06
C ILE A 12 0.91 -0.37 -9.33
N SER A 13 1.65 0.70 -9.67
CA SER A 13 2.91 1.02 -8.98
C SER A 13 2.69 1.26 -7.49
N LEU A 14 1.67 2.03 -7.10
CA LEU A 14 1.36 2.27 -5.69
C LEU A 14 0.87 1.02 -4.97
N ALA A 15 0.08 0.18 -5.63
CA ALA A 15 -0.35 -1.10 -5.06
C ALA A 15 0.84 -2.02 -4.76
N LEU A 16 1.76 -2.16 -5.73
CA LEU A 16 2.95 -3.00 -5.58
C LEU A 16 3.90 -2.49 -4.50
N ILE A 17 4.18 -1.18 -4.50
CA ILE A 17 5.05 -0.58 -3.48
C ILE A 17 4.43 -0.76 -2.09
N SER A 18 3.14 -0.53 -1.93
CA SER A 18 2.47 -0.65 -0.63
C SER A 18 2.45 -2.10 -0.12
N ALA A 19 2.16 -3.07 -1.00
CA ALA A 19 2.26 -4.49 -0.66
C ALA A 19 3.71 -4.89 -0.30
N LEU A 20 4.71 -4.39 -1.02
CA LEU A 20 6.11 -4.66 -0.70
C LEU A 20 6.50 -4.07 0.66
N MET A 21 6.06 -2.86 0.98
CA MET A 21 6.32 -2.24 2.29
C MET A 21 5.64 -3.02 3.43
N MET A 22 4.42 -3.52 3.22
CA MET A 22 3.75 -4.40 4.19
C MET A 22 4.54 -5.68 4.45
N LEU A 23 5.07 -6.31 3.40
CA LEU A 23 5.92 -7.48 3.54
C LEU A 23 7.20 -7.17 4.32
N LEU A 24 7.90 -6.09 3.96
CA LEU A 24 9.12 -5.69 4.65
C LEU A 24 8.87 -5.37 6.12
N LEU A 25 7.76 -4.69 6.43
CA LEU A 25 7.37 -4.39 7.80
C LEU A 25 7.00 -5.67 8.58
N GLY A 26 6.31 -6.62 7.96
CA GLY A 26 6.04 -7.91 8.58
C GLY A 26 7.32 -8.67 8.92
N ILE A 27 8.30 -8.69 8.00
CA ILE A 27 9.61 -9.33 8.24
C ILE A 27 10.39 -8.60 9.35
N ALA A 28 10.55 -7.27 9.25
CA ALA A 28 11.28 -6.48 10.22
C ALA A 28 10.63 -6.51 11.61
N GLY A 29 9.30 -6.48 11.65
CA GLY A 29 8.50 -6.60 12.87
C GLY A 29 8.72 -7.93 13.58
N ASN A 30 8.76 -9.04 12.84
CA ASN A 30 8.99 -10.37 13.42
C ASN A 30 10.35 -10.53 14.11
N ILE A 31 11.35 -9.70 13.77
CA ILE A 31 12.65 -9.66 14.44
C ILE A 31 12.77 -8.51 15.46
N GLY A 32 11.64 -7.89 15.83
CA GLY A 32 11.55 -6.86 16.87
C GLY A 32 11.92 -5.45 16.42
N ILE A 33 12.16 -5.24 15.12
CA ILE A 33 12.51 -3.93 14.56
C ILE A 33 11.21 -3.22 14.11
N TYR A 34 11.13 -1.90 14.30
CA TYR A 34 9.98 -1.08 13.90
C TYR A 34 8.64 -1.46 14.57
N ALA A 35 8.66 -1.94 15.81
CA ALA A 35 7.45 -2.32 16.57
C ALA A 35 6.38 -1.21 16.58
N GLY A 36 6.77 0.07 16.69
CA GLY A 36 5.83 1.19 16.62
C GLY A 36 5.15 1.33 15.25
N ALA A 37 5.85 1.05 14.15
CA ALA A 37 5.25 1.08 12.82
C ALA A 37 4.34 -0.13 12.58
N VAL A 38 4.68 -1.31 13.12
CA VAL A 38 3.79 -2.48 13.12
C VAL A 38 2.48 -2.15 13.83
N GLU A 39 2.55 -1.56 15.02
CA GLU A 39 1.36 -1.20 15.79
C GLU A 39 0.51 -0.16 15.05
N MET A 40 1.15 0.85 14.45
CA MET A 40 0.45 1.81 13.60
C MET A 40 -0.23 1.13 12.41
N MET A 41 0.43 0.19 11.72
CA MET A 41 -0.19 -0.51 10.59
C MET A 41 -1.35 -1.41 11.02
N LYS A 42 -1.30 -2.04 12.20
CA LYS A 42 -2.44 -2.79 12.76
C LYS A 42 -3.67 -1.92 12.98
N GLN A 43 -3.48 -0.64 13.30
CA GLN A 43 -4.59 0.30 13.46
C GLN A 43 -5.15 0.79 12.11
N TRP A 44 -4.31 0.86 11.07
CA TRP A 44 -4.68 1.41 9.77
C TRP A 44 -5.20 0.35 8.79
N HIS A 45 -4.81 -0.90 8.98
CA HIS A 45 -5.15 -2.03 8.11
C HIS A 45 -5.85 -3.11 8.93
N MET A 46 -7.13 -3.33 8.64
CA MET A 46 -8.00 -4.19 9.42
C MET A 46 -7.51 -5.64 9.47
N PHE A 47 -6.87 -6.10 8.41
CA PHE A 47 -6.42 -7.49 8.28
C PHE A 47 -4.91 -7.67 8.52
N PHE A 48 -4.17 -6.58 8.77
CA PHE A 48 -2.74 -6.67 9.00
C PHE A 48 -2.43 -7.16 10.42
N ASP A 49 -1.57 -8.17 10.49
CA ASP A 49 -0.91 -8.60 11.72
C ASP A 49 0.51 -9.08 11.37
N ILE A 50 1.38 -9.15 12.36
CA ILE A 50 2.78 -9.56 12.24
C ILE A 50 2.92 -11.05 11.86
N THR A 51 1.86 -11.83 12.04
CA THR A 51 1.80 -13.23 11.60
C THR A 51 1.91 -13.31 10.07
N ILE A 52 2.40 -14.44 9.55
CA ILE A 52 2.58 -14.63 8.09
C ILE A 52 1.24 -14.41 7.35
N LEU A 53 0.15 -14.99 7.84
CA LEU A 53 -1.17 -14.84 7.23
C LEU A 53 -1.70 -13.40 7.34
N GLY A 54 -1.52 -12.74 8.49
CA GLY A 54 -1.91 -11.34 8.67
C GLY A 54 -1.11 -10.40 7.79
N THR A 55 0.18 -10.66 7.59
CA THR A 55 1.02 -9.85 6.68
C THR A 55 0.54 -10.02 5.24
N ILE A 56 0.27 -11.25 4.79
CA ILE A 56 -0.26 -11.50 3.44
C ILE A 56 -1.63 -10.82 3.25
N ALA A 57 -2.53 -10.92 4.23
CA ALA A 57 -3.83 -10.26 4.17
C ALA A 57 -3.68 -8.73 4.12
N GLY A 58 -2.80 -8.16 4.96
CA GLY A 58 -2.46 -6.73 4.94
C GLY A 58 -1.80 -6.27 3.63
N MET A 59 -0.98 -7.11 2.98
CA MET A 59 -0.44 -6.81 1.65
C MET A 59 -1.55 -6.64 0.60
N ILE A 60 -2.53 -7.55 0.63
CA ILE A 60 -3.68 -7.51 -0.29
C ILE A 60 -4.54 -6.26 -0.01
N GLU A 61 -4.87 -6.03 1.26
CA GLU A 61 -5.66 -4.86 1.69
C GLU A 61 -4.96 -3.55 1.30
N ALA A 62 -3.69 -3.37 1.68
CA ALA A 62 -2.92 -2.18 1.34
C ALA A 62 -2.76 -1.99 -0.17
N GLY A 63 -2.56 -3.08 -0.91
CA GLY A 63 -2.49 -3.06 -2.37
C GLY A 63 -3.78 -2.58 -3.01
N ILE A 64 -4.94 -3.10 -2.58
CA ILE A 64 -6.26 -2.69 -3.08
C ILE A 64 -6.53 -1.22 -2.75
N ILE A 65 -6.33 -0.82 -1.49
CA ILE A 65 -6.55 0.56 -1.05
C ILE A 65 -5.67 1.52 -1.86
N SER A 66 -4.38 1.22 -1.98
CA SER A 66 -3.42 2.08 -2.71
C SER A 66 -3.67 2.10 -4.21
N PHE A 67 -4.16 1.01 -4.79
CA PHE A 67 -4.61 0.99 -6.19
C PHE A 67 -5.75 1.99 -6.40
N ILE A 68 -6.79 1.92 -5.56
CA ILE A 68 -7.97 2.80 -5.66
C ILE A 68 -7.54 4.26 -5.52
N PHE A 69 -6.73 4.59 -4.50
CA PHE A 69 -6.22 5.94 -4.31
C PHE A 69 -5.35 6.40 -5.47
N GLY A 70 -4.43 5.56 -5.95
CA GLY A 70 -3.56 5.89 -7.07
C GLY A 70 -4.35 6.17 -8.36
N TRP A 71 -5.38 5.37 -8.63
CA TRP A 71 -6.25 5.58 -9.77
C TRP A 71 -7.03 6.90 -9.64
N LEU A 72 -7.62 7.15 -8.45
CA LEU A 72 -8.38 8.37 -8.16
C LEU A 72 -7.50 9.62 -8.27
N ILE A 73 -6.26 9.57 -7.78
CA ILE A 73 -5.29 10.67 -7.88
C ILE A 73 -4.99 10.97 -9.35
N ALA A 74 -4.67 9.95 -10.16
CA ALA A 74 -4.41 10.15 -11.58
C ALA A 74 -5.63 10.71 -12.32
N TYR A 75 -6.82 10.18 -12.03
CA TYR A 75 -8.07 10.68 -12.60
C TYR A 75 -8.31 12.15 -12.23
N ALA A 76 -8.17 12.50 -10.95
CA ALA A 76 -8.36 13.86 -10.47
C ALA A 76 -7.33 14.81 -11.09
N TYR A 77 -6.05 14.44 -11.11
CA TYR A 77 -4.98 15.26 -11.70
C TYR A 77 -5.23 15.51 -13.19
N ASN A 78 -5.57 14.47 -13.96
CA ASN A 78 -5.86 14.59 -15.40
C ASN A 78 -7.11 15.43 -15.70
N LYS A 79 -7.95 15.75 -14.71
CA LYS A 79 -9.09 16.66 -14.89
C LYS A 79 -8.63 18.13 -14.95
N PHE A 80 -7.46 18.45 -14.41
CA PHE A 80 -6.94 19.81 -14.30
C PHE A 80 -5.79 20.12 -15.27
N VAL A 81 -5.32 19.12 -16.03
CA VAL A 81 -4.18 19.20 -16.96
C VAL A 81 -4.61 18.69 -18.32
#